data_AF-A0A2D5ZNW0-F1
#
_entry.id   AF-A0A2D5ZNW0-F1
#
_cell.length_a   1.000
_cell.length_b   1.000
_cell.length_c   1.000
_cell.angle_alpha   90.00
_cell.angle_beta   90.00
_cell.angle_gamma   90.00
#
_symmetry.space_group_name_H-M   'P 1'
#
loop_
_entity.id
_entity.type
_entity.pdbx_description
1 polymer ?
#
loop_
_entity_poly.entity_id
_entity_poly.type
_entity_poly.pdbx_seq_one_letter_code
_entity_poly.pdbx_strand_id
1 'polypeptide(L)'
;EALLARGADLFAGKCAICHGDAGGGDGVSARLYQPRPRDLRKGIYHYVTTWDGTPTDSDLFDLLTRGMPGTAMPSWAHLGETDRWALVHFSKSLADRALVVPPSKPPGLEEGDGGEGVIALPPAPANTRMSRERGAGLFEKNCAPCHGPRGRANGPNAGPMVDAAGRPTPVRDLSQGVFKGSSTPENLYRRIVGGIPGTPMPAFPQLIGEEAWDLAHFLPTLIGSKPILAAAEMASVPGSAGTPPSAIDIQNPEHCRPCHAVVVEEWEESMHSHSHQDHDLIYGGVWEMRRREEGAEVVRNCDRCHTPAVGGSSEPMARFGVSCAACHHARSTARTEDRLGRDALVWAGGDTLLGPHDVDPDPSLFHGTGAAPPHMKEPPRLCEVCHDGLINSAGVVICSTGPEARESPTEESCTDCHMPRVQGPNGAVGRREDHASHEFLGPHRAWYQGDSAFLGSGIEMASRLEGHSLVVCLLNTAGHSFPTGLPGRRAVVEAIGYDAKGRKTWRNWTRNPVQESPKSIMGIGFVDAEGKWVMSDHAVAVGIDTRLEAASEREMTYRVPPRVRSVRVRLVFHLLWARYIVRKTGLGGLPELRPAVIKESWAYREPARGEGQELVP
;
A
#
# COMPACT_ATOMS: atom_id res chain seq x y z
N GLU A 1 0.20 31.87 -45.11
CA GLU A 1 0.52 31.04 -46.29
C GLU A 1 1.84 30.29 -46.16
N ALA A 2 2.99 30.95 -45.97
CA ALA A 2 4.29 30.26 -45.83
C ALA A 2 4.33 29.17 -44.72
N LEU A 3 3.69 29.44 -43.57
CA LEU A 3 3.60 28.49 -42.45
C LEU A 3 2.71 27.28 -42.78
N LEU A 4 1.63 27.46 -43.55
CA LEU A 4 0.76 26.38 -44.01
C LEU A 4 1.44 25.52 -45.07
N ALA A 5 2.18 26.14 -46.00
CA ALA A 5 2.98 25.42 -47.00
C ALA A 5 4.06 24.56 -46.32
N ARG A 6 4.79 25.12 -45.36
CA ARG A 6 5.76 24.36 -44.55
C ARG A 6 5.10 23.21 -43.80
N GLY A 7 3.91 23.44 -43.23
CA GLY A 7 3.13 22.42 -42.54
C GLY A 7 2.69 21.29 -43.48
N ALA A 8 2.25 21.62 -44.69
CA ALA A 8 1.85 20.65 -45.72
C ALA A 8 3.02 19.74 -46.12
N ASP A 9 4.20 20.32 -46.39
CA ASP A 9 5.41 19.56 -46.74
C ASP A 9 5.83 18.60 -45.62
N LEU A 10 5.83 19.09 -44.37
CA LEU A 10 6.15 18.27 -43.21
C LEU A 10 5.12 17.16 -43.00
N PHE A 11 3.84 17.48 -43.16
CA PHE A 11 2.75 16.51 -42.98
C PHE A 11 2.82 15.40 -44.01
N ALA A 12 3.04 15.72 -45.29
CA ALA A 12 3.22 14.73 -46.36
C ALA A 12 4.39 13.78 -46.07
N GLY A 13 5.54 14.32 -45.64
CA GLY A 13 6.74 13.52 -45.38
C GLY A 13 6.74 12.73 -44.07
N LYS A 14 5.91 13.11 -43.08
CA LYS A 14 6.03 12.59 -41.70
C LYS A 14 4.73 12.06 -41.10
N CYS A 15 3.59 12.59 -41.49
CA CYS A 15 2.29 12.33 -40.85
C CYS A 15 1.34 11.53 -41.74
N ALA A 16 1.38 11.76 -43.06
CA ALA A 16 0.46 11.17 -44.03
C ALA A 16 0.53 9.64 -44.10
N ILE A 17 1.68 9.03 -43.76
CA ILE A 17 1.81 7.57 -43.70
C ILE A 17 0.76 6.93 -42.77
N CYS A 18 0.44 7.60 -41.66
CA CYS A 18 -0.58 7.19 -40.71
C CYS A 18 -1.92 7.93 -40.93
N HIS A 19 -1.88 9.26 -41.11
CA HIS A 19 -3.09 10.08 -41.18
C HIS A 19 -3.70 10.21 -42.58
N GLY A 20 -3.06 9.70 -43.63
CA GLY A 20 -3.48 9.87 -45.03
C GLY A 20 -3.15 11.26 -45.56
N ASP A 21 -3.00 11.41 -46.87
CA ASP A 21 -2.61 12.69 -47.51
C ASP A 21 -3.63 13.80 -47.25
N ALA A 22 -4.91 13.44 -47.16
CA ALA A 22 -6.01 14.35 -46.81
C ALA A 22 -6.32 14.41 -45.30
N GLY A 23 -5.53 13.75 -44.45
CA GLY A 23 -5.77 13.70 -43.00
C GLY A 23 -6.93 12.81 -42.56
N GLY A 24 -7.39 11.88 -43.40
CA GLY A 24 -8.55 11.00 -43.13
C GLY A 24 -8.34 9.92 -42.06
N GLY A 25 -7.13 9.75 -41.53
CA GLY A 25 -6.79 8.64 -40.63
C GLY A 25 -6.72 7.29 -41.34
N ASP A 26 -6.53 7.31 -42.66
CA ASP A 26 -6.60 6.20 -43.61
C ASP A 26 -5.28 6.01 -44.40
N GLY A 27 -4.17 6.51 -43.86
CA GLY A 27 -2.85 6.31 -44.43
C GLY A 27 -2.48 4.83 -44.58
N VAL A 28 -1.49 4.54 -45.42
CA VAL A 28 -1.11 3.16 -45.77
C VAL A 28 -0.78 2.27 -44.56
N SER A 29 -0.29 2.86 -43.46
CA SER A 29 -0.01 2.14 -42.21
C SER A 29 -1.17 2.17 -41.21
N ALA A 30 -2.22 2.97 -41.43
CA ALA A 30 -3.33 3.15 -40.49
C ALA A 30 -4.03 1.85 -40.09
N ARG A 31 -4.11 0.89 -41.03
CA ARG A 31 -4.70 -0.44 -40.81
C ARG A 31 -3.93 -1.32 -39.81
N LEU A 32 -2.66 -0.99 -39.53
CA LEU A 32 -1.77 -1.77 -38.66
C LEU A 32 -1.89 -1.36 -37.18
N TYR A 33 -2.57 -0.24 -36.89
CA TYR A 33 -2.61 0.32 -35.53
C TYR A 33 -4.01 0.26 -34.92
N GLN A 34 -4.04 -0.16 -33.66
CA GLN A 34 -5.19 0.01 -32.76
C GLN A 34 -4.71 0.75 -31.50
N PRO A 35 -5.26 1.93 -31.15
CA PRO A 35 -6.31 2.66 -31.88
C PRO A 35 -5.81 3.22 -33.22
N ARG A 36 -6.72 3.36 -34.20
CA ARG A 36 -6.41 3.92 -35.52
C ARG A 36 -6.01 5.41 -35.43
N PRO A 37 -5.19 5.90 -36.37
CA PRO A 37 -4.91 7.33 -36.52
C PRO A 37 -6.20 8.16 -36.63
N ARG A 38 -6.15 9.39 -36.11
CA ARG A 38 -7.30 10.30 -36.09
C ARG A 38 -7.62 10.80 -37.49
N ASP A 39 -8.92 10.83 -37.82
CA ASP A 39 -9.44 11.61 -38.95
C ASP A 39 -9.48 13.07 -38.54
N LEU A 40 -8.49 13.84 -39.02
CA LEU A 40 -8.32 15.25 -38.70
C LEU A 40 -9.40 16.12 -39.35
N ARG A 41 -10.04 15.63 -40.43
CA ARG A 41 -11.11 16.35 -41.14
C ARG A 41 -12.34 16.53 -40.27
N LYS A 42 -12.62 15.58 -39.39
CA LYS A 42 -13.78 15.67 -38.48
C LYS A 42 -13.64 16.76 -37.40
N GLY A 43 -12.44 17.27 -37.15
CA GLY A 43 -12.25 18.30 -36.13
C GLY A 43 -12.60 17.84 -34.71
N ILE A 44 -12.58 16.52 -34.45
CA ILE A 44 -12.85 15.91 -33.13
C ILE A 44 -11.52 15.41 -32.56
N TYR A 45 -11.01 16.10 -31.54
CA TYR A 45 -9.73 15.80 -30.93
C TYR A 45 -9.94 15.22 -29.53
N HIS A 46 -9.16 14.20 -29.20
CA HIS A 46 -9.23 13.61 -27.86
C HIS A 46 -8.54 14.48 -26.82
N TYR A 47 -7.41 15.12 -27.14
CA TYR A 47 -6.67 15.99 -26.22
C TYR A 47 -7.07 17.44 -26.44
N VAL A 48 -7.88 17.96 -25.51
CA VAL A 48 -8.45 19.30 -25.54
C VAL A 48 -8.52 19.85 -24.12
N THR A 49 -8.46 21.18 -24.01
CA THR A 49 -8.60 21.88 -22.72
C THR A 49 -9.84 22.78 -22.65
N THR A 50 -10.80 22.61 -23.57
CA THR A 50 -12.02 23.41 -23.68
C THR A 50 -13.28 22.61 -23.33
N TRP A 51 -14.35 23.33 -22.97
CA TRP A 51 -15.65 22.74 -22.65
C TRP A 51 -16.38 22.15 -23.87
N ASP A 52 -16.21 22.78 -25.02
CA ASP A 52 -16.89 22.41 -26.28
C ASP A 52 -16.14 21.33 -27.09
N GLY A 53 -15.00 20.87 -26.60
CA GLY A 53 -14.17 19.87 -27.27
C GLY A 53 -13.39 20.39 -28.49
N THR A 54 -13.33 21.71 -28.71
CA THR A 54 -12.49 22.32 -29.76
C THR A 54 -11.05 22.47 -29.25
N PRO A 55 -10.02 21.90 -29.92
CA PRO A 55 -8.64 22.03 -29.45
C PRO A 55 -8.13 23.47 -29.57
N THR A 56 -7.40 23.92 -28.56
CA THR A 56 -6.57 25.13 -28.69
C THR A 56 -5.33 24.83 -29.54
N ASP A 57 -4.67 25.88 -30.04
CA ASP A 57 -3.40 25.73 -30.76
C ASP A 57 -2.32 25.13 -29.86
N SER A 58 -2.31 25.52 -28.57
CA SER A 58 -1.42 24.95 -27.55
C SER A 58 -1.70 23.47 -27.28
N ASP A 59 -2.97 23.04 -27.27
CA ASP A 59 -3.31 21.62 -27.08
C ASP A 59 -2.63 20.74 -28.15
N LEU A 60 -2.70 21.19 -29.42
CA LEU A 60 -2.11 20.48 -30.54
C LEU A 60 -0.59 20.58 -30.55
N PHE A 61 -0.03 21.73 -30.16
CA PHE A 61 1.42 21.90 -30.03
C PHE A 61 2.01 20.97 -28.96
N ASP A 62 1.37 20.90 -27.79
CA ASP A 62 1.78 20.04 -26.68
C ASP A 62 1.63 18.55 -27.02
N LEU A 63 0.57 18.21 -27.78
CA LEU A 63 0.35 16.87 -28.30
C LEU A 63 1.43 16.47 -29.30
N LEU A 64 1.80 17.34 -30.25
CA LEU A 64 2.88 17.04 -31.19
C LEU A 64 4.23 16.92 -30.49
N THR A 65 4.50 17.81 -29.53
CA THR A 65 5.76 17.81 -28.78
C THR A 65 5.94 16.52 -28.00
N ARG A 66 4.91 16.03 -27.31
CA ARG A 66 5.02 14.83 -26.47
C ARG A 66 4.65 13.53 -27.17
N GLY A 67 3.90 13.61 -28.26
CA GLY A 67 3.22 12.45 -28.84
C GLY A 67 1.97 12.08 -28.04
N MET A 68 1.40 10.91 -28.34
CA MET A 68 0.24 10.39 -27.61
C MET A 68 0.57 9.01 -27.00
N PRO A 69 1.04 8.98 -25.74
CA PRO A 69 1.37 7.75 -25.04
C PRO A 69 0.24 6.71 -25.09
N GLY A 70 0.62 5.45 -25.29
CA GLY A 70 -0.34 4.35 -25.44
C GLY A 70 -1.00 4.28 -26.83
N THR A 71 -0.41 4.95 -27.83
CA THR A 71 -0.75 4.87 -29.27
C THR A 71 0.53 4.86 -30.10
N ALA A 72 0.41 4.70 -31.42
CA ALA A 72 1.54 4.76 -32.35
C ALA A 72 2.02 6.19 -32.68
N MET A 73 1.42 7.24 -32.11
CA MET A 73 1.79 8.64 -32.38
C MET A 73 3.05 9.03 -31.57
N PRO A 74 4.24 9.16 -32.20
CA PRO A 74 5.48 9.42 -31.49
C PRO A 74 5.59 10.89 -31.07
N SER A 75 6.61 11.19 -30.26
CA SER A 75 7.01 12.56 -29.98
C SER A 75 7.70 13.21 -31.20
N TRP A 76 7.32 14.45 -31.48
CA TRP A 76 7.95 15.31 -32.49
C TRP A 76 8.79 16.42 -31.85
N ALA A 77 9.25 16.22 -30.61
CA ALA A 77 10.10 17.18 -29.89
C ALA A 77 11.40 17.52 -30.64
N HIS A 78 11.87 16.62 -31.51
CA HIS A 78 13.06 16.79 -32.35
C HIS A 78 12.88 17.80 -33.50
N LEU A 79 11.66 18.15 -33.87
CA LEU A 79 11.39 19.23 -34.82
C LEU A 79 11.53 20.59 -34.13
N GLY A 80 11.97 21.61 -34.87
CA GLY A 80 11.98 22.98 -34.37
C GLY A 80 10.58 23.47 -34.03
N GLU A 81 10.47 24.45 -33.13
CA GLU A 81 9.19 25.00 -32.68
C GLU A 81 8.36 25.56 -33.85
N THR A 82 8.98 26.30 -34.77
CA THR A 82 8.30 26.83 -35.97
C THR A 82 7.70 25.72 -36.83
N ASP A 83 8.39 24.59 -36.97
CA ASP A 83 7.92 23.43 -37.75
C ASP A 83 6.75 22.73 -37.05
N ARG A 84 6.76 22.65 -35.72
CA ARG A 84 5.61 22.15 -34.96
C ARG A 84 4.40 23.08 -35.08
N TRP A 85 4.58 24.40 -34.98
CA TRP A 85 3.49 25.36 -35.23
C TRP A 85 2.95 25.27 -36.66
N ALA A 86 3.83 25.06 -37.64
CA ALA A 86 3.43 24.82 -39.03
C ALA A 86 2.51 23.59 -39.15
N LEU A 87 2.90 22.48 -38.51
CA LEU A 87 2.08 21.27 -38.43
C LEU A 87 0.76 21.49 -37.70
N VAL A 88 0.71 22.29 -36.62
CA VAL A 88 -0.53 22.64 -35.92
C VAL A 88 -1.50 23.35 -36.85
N HIS A 89 -1.09 24.46 -37.47
CA HIS A 89 -1.97 25.24 -38.34
C HIS A 89 -2.41 24.46 -39.57
N PHE A 90 -1.51 23.68 -40.18
CA PHE A 90 -1.86 22.82 -41.30
C PHE A 90 -2.86 21.74 -40.89
N SER A 91 -2.61 21.04 -39.77
CA SER A 91 -3.52 19.99 -39.29
C SER A 91 -4.92 20.52 -38.98
N LYS A 92 -5.03 21.74 -38.43
CA LYS A 92 -6.33 22.41 -38.23
C LYS A 92 -7.01 22.78 -39.55
N SER A 93 -6.25 23.17 -40.57
CA SER A 93 -6.80 23.55 -41.88
C SER A 93 -7.43 22.39 -42.66
N LEU A 94 -7.14 21.14 -42.26
CA LEU A 94 -7.74 19.94 -42.84
C LEU A 94 -9.19 19.71 -42.35
N ALA A 95 -9.62 20.37 -41.28
CA ALA A 95 -10.95 20.17 -40.70
C ALA A 95 -12.07 20.70 -41.61
N ASP A 96 -13.17 19.93 -41.72
CA ASP A 96 -14.40 20.27 -42.46
C ASP A 96 -15.09 21.53 -41.89
N ARG A 97 -14.69 21.96 -40.69
CA ARG A 97 -15.18 23.15 -39.98
C ARG A 97 -14.03 23.96 -39.41
N ALA A 98 -14.25 25.27 -39.23
CA ALA A 98 -13.31 26.10 -38.50
C ALA A 98 -13.23 25.68 -37.01
N LEU A 99 -12.00 25.51 -36.51
CA LEU A 99 -11.70 25.19 -35.11
C LEU A 99 -11.36 26.47 -34.36
N VAL A 100 -12.40 27.19 -33.96
CA VAL A 100 -12.32 28.47 -33.24
C VAL A 100 -12.76 28.24 -31.80
N VAL A 101 -11.90 28.60 -30.85
CA VAL A 101 -12.20 28.52 -29.42
C VAL A 101 -12.84 29.84 -28.98
N PRO A 102 -14.09 29.83 -28.47
CA PRO A 102 -14.72 31.05 -27.97
C PRO A 102 -14.08 31.53 -26.66
N PRO A 103 -14.34 32.78 -26.23
CA PRO A 103 -13.92 33.26 -24.92
C PRO A 103 -14.39 32.33 -23.79
N SER A 104 -13.55 32.15 -22.77
CA SER A 104 -13.85 31.27 -21.65
C SER A 104 -15.04 31.77 -20.82
N LYS A 105 -16.04 30.90 -20.64
CA LYS A 105 -17.19 31.07 -19.75
C LYS A 105 -17.41 29.76 -18.98
N PRO A 106 -17.44 29.74 -17.63
CA PRO A 106 -17.73 28.52 -16.88
C PRO A 106 -19.19 28.07 -17.10
N PRO A 107 -19.50 26.77 -16.91
CA PRO A 107 -20.88 26.31 -16.91
C PRO A 107 -21.68 26.96 -15.77
N GLY A 108 -22.97 27.20 -15.99
CA GLY A 108 -23.87 27.71 -14.97
C GLY A 108 -24.36 26.65 -13.99
N LEU A 109 -25.23 27.08 -13.07
CA LEU A 109 -25.80 26.21 -12.01
C LEU A 109 -27.05 25.45 -12.46
N GLU A 110 -27.61 25.76 -13.63
CA GLU A 110 -28.81 25.12 -14.16
C GLU A 110 -28.47 23.96 -15.11
N GLU A 111 -29.31 22.93 -15.10
CA GLU A 111 -29.18 21.74 -15.94
C GLU A 111 -29.28 22.15 -17.44
N GLY A 112 -28.14 22.09 -18.14
CA GLY A 112 -28.03 22.47 -19.56
C GLY A 112 -27.19 23.73 -19.85
N ASP A 113 -26.75 24.49 -18.85
CA ASP A 113 -25.83 25.64 -19.03
C ASP A 113 -24.38 25.17 -19.11
N GLY A 114 -23.99 24.64 -20.28
CA GLY A 114 -22.62 24.19 -20.55
C GLY A 114 -21.61 25.35 -20.58
N GLY A 115 -20.36 25.07 -20.20
CA GLY A 115 -19.28 26.05 -20.31
C GLY A 115 -18.86 26.31 -21.76
N GLU A 116 -18.19 27.44 -22.00
CA GLU A 116 -17.59 27.82 -23.29
C GLU A 116 -16.09 28.08 -23.13
N GLY A 117 -15.34 27.87 -24.21
CA GLY A 117 -13.91 28.19 -24.27
C GLY A 117 -13.04 27.32 -23.36
N VAL A 118 -11.87 27.84 -22.97
CA VAL A 118 -10.87 27.09 -22.18
C VAL A 118 -11.37 26.88 -20.75
N ILE A 119 -11.23 25.64 -20.26
CA ILE A 119 -11.54 25.26 -18.88
C ILE A 119 -10.55 25.94 -17.94
N ALA A 120 -11.06 26.90 -17.16
CA ALA A 120 -10.30 27.59 -16.12
C ALA A 120 -9.96 26.61 -14.99
N LEU A 121 -8.71 26.67 -14.52
CA LEU A 121 -8.27 25.90 -13.38
C LEU A 121 -8.44 26.75 -12.11
N PRO A 122 -9.29 26.35 -11.15
CA PRO A 122 -9.27 26.97 -9.84
C PRO A 122 -7.93 26.67 -9.15
N PRO A 123 -7.50 27.48 -8.16
CA PRO A 123 -6.27 27.25 -7.43
C PRO A 123 -6.20 25.81 -6.90
N ALA A 124 -5.09 25.12 -7.18
CA ALA A 124 -4.91 23.73 -6.77
C ALA A 124 -4.75 23.66 -5.24
N PRO A 125 -5.58 22.88 -4.52
CA PRO A 125 -5.37 22.60 -3.10
C PRO A 125 -4.14 21.71 -2.90
N ALA A 126 -3.66 21.59 -1.66
CA ALA A 126 -2.53 20.73 -1.35
C ALA A 126 -2.88 19.24 -1.56
N ASN A 127 -1.99 18.49 -2.21
CA ASN A 127 -2.10 17.03 -2.37
C ASN A 127 -1.83 16.29 -1.05
N THR A 128 -2.82 16.27 -0.18
CA THR A 128 -2.80 15.60 1.13
C THR A 128 -3.44 14.21 1.07
N ARG A 129 -3.22 13.38 2.10
CA ARG A 129 -3.89 12.08 2.22
C ARG A 129 -5.42 12.22 2.21
N MET A 130 -5.96 13.20 2.94
CA MET A 130 -7.41 13.46 2.98
C MET A 130 -7.97 13.81 1.59
N SER A 131 -7.25 14.61 0.80
CA SER A 131 -7.65 14.93 -0.58
C SER A 131 -7.71 13.67 -1.45
N ARG A 132 -6.74 12.76 -1.32
CA ARG A 132 -6.74 11.47 -2.03
C ARG A 132 -7.82 10.50 -1.56
N GLU A 133 -8.15 10.48 -0.27
CA GLU A 133 -9.24 9.66 0.28
C GLU A 133 -10.61 10.14 -0.22
N ARG A 134 -10.85 11.46 -0.26
CA ARG A 134 -12.05 12.03 -0.89
C ARG A 134 -12.11 11.71 -2.38
N GLY A 135 -10.98 11.83 -3.08
CA GLY A 135 -10.83 11.45 -4.48
C GLY A 135 -11.14 9.96 -4.73
N ALA A 136 -10.69 9.07 -3.85
CA ALA A 136 -10.99 7.64 -3.92
C ALA A 136 -12.50 7.37 -3.84
N GLY A 137 -13.18 8.00 -2.87
CA GLY A 137 -14.63 7.88 -2.72
C GLY A 137 -15.41 8.44 -3.92
N LEU A 138 -14.93 9.53 -4.54
CA LEU A 138 -15.50 10.07 -5.77
C LEU A 138 -15.26 9.13 -6.97
N PHE A 139 -14.08 8.53 -7.06
CA PHE A 139 -13.71 7.63 -8.14
C PHE A 139 -14.54 6.34 -8.12
N GLU A 140 -14.73 5.76 -6.93
CA GLU A 140 -15.57 4.58 -6.74
C GLU A 140 -17.00 4.81 -7.23
N LYS A 141 -17.59 5.97 -6.92
CA LYS A 141 -18.97 6.31 -7.29
C LYS A 141 -19.13 6.64 -8.78
N ASN A 142 -18.21 7.42 -9.34
CA ASN A 142 -18.39 8.07 -10.64
C ASN A 142 -17.60 7.41 -11.78
N CYS A 143 -16.46 6.76 -11.47
CA CYS A 143 -15.49 6.33 -12.48
C CYS A 143 -15.35 4.80 -12.53
N ALA A 144 -15.41 4.13 -11.38
CA ALA A 144 -15.27 2.69 -11.26
C ALA A 144 -16.28 1.86 -12.08
N PRO A 145 -17.52 2.31 -12.37
CA PRO A 145 -18.41 1.57 -13.25
C PRO A 145 -17.79 1.26 -14.62
N CYS A 146 -16.98 2.15 -15.19
CA CYS A 146 -16.27 1.91 -16.45
C CYS A 146 -14.80 1.52 -16.22
N HIS A 147 -14.10 2.25 -15.35
CA HIS A 147 -12.67 2.07 -15.15
C HIS A 147 -12.32 0.95 -14.16
N GLY A 148 -13.28 0.40 -13.41
CA GLY A 148 -13.06 -0.53 -12.31
C GLY A 148 -12.53 0.16 -11.04
N PRO A 149 -12.67 -0.46 -9.85
CA PRO A 149 -12.34 0.18 -8.57
C PRO A 149 -10.86 0.55 -8.41
N ARG A 150 -9.97 -0.14 -9.16
CA ARG A 150 -8.53 0.16 -9.22
C ARG A 150 -8.08 0.79 -10.54
N GLY A 151 -9.02 1.28 -11.36
CA GLY A 151 -8.72 1.94 -12.63
C GLY A 151 -8.27 1.04 -13.77
N ARG A 152 -8.47 -0.28 -13.69
CA ARG A 152 -7.93 -1.29 -14.62
C ARG A 152 -8.77 -1.58 -15.86
N ALA A 153 -9.71 -0.70 -16.20
CA ALA A 153 -10.64 -0.88 -17.31
C ALA A 153 -11.50 -2.16 -17.22
N ASN A 154 -11.81 -2.59 -15.99
CA ASN A 154 -12.58 -3.81 -15.71
C ASN A 154 -13.87 -3.53 -14.93
N GLY A 155 -14.40 -2.31 -15.03
CA GLY A 155 -15.71 -1.99 -14.45
C GLY A 155 -16.84 -2.77 -15.11
N PRO A 156 -18.00 -2.95 -14.44
CA PRO A 156 -19.16 -3.65 -15.01
C PRO A 156 -19.65 -3.05 -16.34
N ASN A 157 -19.40 -1.76 -16.55
CA ASN A 157 -19.72 -1.02 -17.78
C ASN A 157 -18.51 -0.87 -18.71
N ALA A 158 -17.42 -1.64 -18.53
CA ALA A 158 -16.24 -1.59 -19.40
C ALA A 158 -16.39 -2.35 -20.73
N GLY A 159 -17.61 -2.80 -21.06
CA GLY A 159 -17.93 -3.59 -22.27
C GLY A 159 -17.47 -2.94 -23.58
N PRO A 160 -17.69 -3.58 -24.74
CA PRO A 160 -17.18 -3.08 -26.02
C PRO A 160 -17.70 -1.67 -26.33
N MET A 161 -16.83 -0.69 -26.06
CA MET A 161 -17.08 0.73 -26.27
C MET A 161 -16.71 1.12 -27.70
N VAL A 162 -17.52 1.95 -28.32
CA VAL A 162 -17.22 2.55 -29.63
C VAL A 162 -17.13 4.06 -29.55
N ASP A 163 -16.24 4.63 -30.35
CA ASP A 163 -16.12 6.07 -30.51
C ASP A 163 -17.24 6.60 -31.44
N ALA A 164 -17.32 7.92 -31.60
CA ALA A 164 -18.33 8.55 -32.46
C ALA A 164 -18.27 8.12 -33.94
N ALA A 165 -17.19 7.45 -34.38
CA ALA A 165 -17.04 6.88 -35.72
C ALA A 165 -17.31 5.37 -35.75
N GLY A 166 -17.87 4.80 -34.67
CA GLY A 166 -18.18 3.37 -34.56
C GLY A 166 -16.96 2.47 -34.37
N ARG A 167 -15.79 3.03 -34.05
CA ARG A 167 -14.53 2.26 -33.89
C ARG A 167 -14.34 1.83 -32.45
N PRO A 168 -13.78 0.64 -32.18
CA PRO A 168 -13.47 0.21 -30.82
C PRO A 168 -12.62 1.26 -30.08
N THR A 169 -13.07 1.68 -28.90
CA THR A 169 -12.35 2.56 -27.98
C THR A 169 -12.35 1.94 -26.58
N PRO A 170 -11.48 0.95 -26.33
CA PRO A 170 -11.46 0.28 -25.03
C PRO A 170 -11.21 1.29 -23.90
N VAL A 171 -11.85 1.03 -22.76
CA VAL A 171 -11.56 1.77 -21.53
C VAL A 171 -10.07 1.61 -21.22
N ARG A 172 -9.41 2.71 -20.84
CA ARG A 172 -7.97 2.69 -20.56
C ARG A 172 -7.74 2.14 -19.15
N ASP A 173 -6.79 1.22 -19.03
CA ASP A 173 -6.17 0.88 -17.76
C ASP A 173 -5.35 2.09 -17.26
N LEU A 174 -5.93 2.82 -16.30
CA LEU A 174 -5.35 3.97 -15.62
C LEU A 174 -4.20 3.57 -14.69
N SER A 175 -4.11 2.29 -14.28
CA SER A 175 -3.04 1.82 -13.41
C SER A 175 -1.68 1.69 -14.09
N GLN A 176 -1.66 1.72 -15.42
CA GLN A 176 -0.43 1.77 -16.20
C GLN A 176 0.24 3.15 -16.16
N GLY A 177 -0.43 4.19 -15.66
CA GLY A 177 0.07 5.57 -15.68
C GLY A 177 0.16 6.19 -17.08
N VAL A 178 -0.35 5.49 -18.11
CA VAL A 178 -0.35 5.95 -19.50
C VAL A 178 -1.70 6.62 -19.82
N PHE A 179 -1.87 7.85 -19.35
CA PHE A 179 -3.06 8.66 -19.61
C PHE A 179 -3.08 9.21 -21.05
N LYS A 180 -4.27 9.34 -21.65
CA LYS A 180 -4.45 9.97 -22.97
C LYS A 180 -4.06 11.45 -22.91
N GLY A 181 -2.85 11.75 -23.38
CA GLY A 181 -2.30 13.09 -23.53
C GLY A 181 -1.34 13.49 -22.43
N SER A 182 -1.78 13.51 -21.17
CA SER A 182 -0.95 13.97 -20.04
C SER A 182 -1.37 13.36 -18.71
N SER A 183 -0.40 13.12 -17.82
CA SER A 183 -0.61 12.68 -16.44
C SER A 183 -0.57 13.81 -15.42
N THR A 184 -0.36 15.06 -15.82
CA THR A 184 -0.26 16.17 -14.85
C THR A 184 -1.62 16.44 -14.20
N PRO A 185 -1.67 16.82 -12.91
CA PRO A 185 -2.91 17.07 -12.19
C PRO A 185 -3.85 18.06 -12.90
N GLU A 186 -3.33 19.10 -13.54
CA GLU A 186 -4.10 20.11 -14.28
C GLU A 186 -4.81 19.51 -15.49
N ASN A 187 -4.14 18.59 -16.19
CA ASN A 187 -4.71 17.93 -17.36
C ASN A 187 -5.69 16.84 -16.96
N LEU A 188 -5.43 16.13 -15.85
CA LEU A 188 -6.37 15.19 -15.27
C LEU A 188 -7.64 15.93 -14.82
N TYR A 189 -7.51 17.07 -14.16
CA TYR A 189 -8.62 17.95 -13.78
C TYR A 189 -9.49 18.29 -15.00
N ARG A 190 -8.90 18.88 -16.05
CA ARG A 190 -9.62 19.27 -17.27
C ARG A 190 -10.28 18.09 -17.95
N ARG A 191 -9.63 16.93 -17.91
CA ARG A 191 -10.15 15.69 -18.48
C ARG A 191 -11.37 15.16 -17.72
N ILE A 192 -11.36 15.25 -16.39
CA ILE A 192 -12.48 14.84 -15.54
C ILE A 192 -13.68 15.76 -15.82
N VAL A 193 -13.48 17.08 -15.74
CA VAL A 193 -14.61 18.01 -15.85
C VAL A 193 -15.10 18.17 -17.30
N GLY A 194 -14.21 18.10 -18.29
CA GLY A 194 -14.53 18.29 -19.71
C GLY A 194 -14.71 17.02 -20.55
N GLY A 195 -14.43 15.84 -19.99
CA GLY A 195 -14.56 14.55 -20.69
C GLY A 195 -13.56 14.34 -21.83
N ILE A 196 -13.80 13.33 -22.67
CA ILE A 196 -13.01 13.05 -23.89
C ILE A 196 -13.92 13.12 -25.13
N PRO A 197 -13.79 14.17 -25.97
CA PRO A 197 -14.64 14.32 -27.14
C PRO A 197 -14.60 13.12 -28.07
N GLY A 198 -15.78 12.72 -28.55
CA GLY A 198 -15.94 11.60 -29.47
C GLY A 198 -15.75 10.22 -28.85
N THR A 199 -15.66 10.09 -27.53
CA THR A 199 -15.62 8.80 -26.83
C THR A 199 -16.73 8.69 -25.78
N PRO A 200 -17.01 7.49 -25.24
CA PRO A 200 -17.98 7.31 -24.17
C PRO A 200 -17.55 7.87 -22.80
N MET A 201 -16.37 8.48 -22.65
CA MET A 201 -15.95 9.12 -21.39
C MET A 201 -16.62 10.51 -21.26
N PRO A 202 -17.63 10.66 -20.38
CA PRO A 202 -18.41 11.88 -20.28
C PRO A 202 -17.64 13.00 -19.55
N ALA A 203 -18.19 14.20 -19.63
CA ALA A 203 -17.81 15.33 -18.80
C ALA A 203 -18.46 15.23 -17.40
N PHE A 204 -17.75 15.65 -16.36
CA PHE A 204 -18.25 15.76 -14.99
C PHE A 204 -18.24 17.23 -14.50
N PRO A 205 -19.02 18.13 -15.12
CA PRO A 205 -19.03 19.55 -14.75
C PRO A 205 -19.51 19.81 -13.31
N GLN A 206 -20.28 18.88 -12.73
CA GLN A 206 -20.72 18.97 -11.34
C GLN A 206 -19.57 18.83 -10.33
N LEU A 207 -18.41 18.30 -10.72
CA LEU A 207 -17.24 18.12 -9.85
C LEU A 207 -16.26 19.30 -9.90
N ILE A 208 -16.61 20.39 -10.62
CA ILE A 208 -15.76 21.59 -10.70
C ILE A 208 -15.48 22.11 -9.30
N GLY A 209 -14.19 22.26 -8.99
CA GLY A 209 -13.71 22.81 -7.73
C GLY A 209 -12.79 21.83 -7.02
N GLU A 210 -12.96 21.71 -5.70
CA GLU A 210 -12.11 20.85 -4.86
C GLU A 210 -12.25 19.36 -5.22
N GLU A 211 -13.44 18.90 -5.58
CA GLU A 211 -13.72 17.48 -5.87
C GLU A 211 -12.97 16.96 -7.11
N ALA A 212 -12.91 17.74 -8.19
CA ALA A 212 -12.08 17.39 -9.36
C ALA A 212 -10.57 17.41 -9.06
N TRP A 213 -10.12 18.27 -8.13
CA TRP A 213 -8.73 18.26 -7.66
C TRP A 213 -8.44 17.03 -6.79
N ASP A 214 -9.36 16.64 -5.92
CA ASP A 214 -9.26 15.42 -5.13
C ASP A 214 -9.13 14.17 -6.02
N LEU A 215 -9.94 14.07 -7.08
CA LEU A 215 -9.80 13.04 -8.11
C LEU A 215 -8.45 13.12 -8.83
N ALA A 216 -7.99 14.32 -9.22
CA ALA A 216 -6.70 14.51 -9.88
C ALA A 216 -5.51 14.13 -8.99
N HIS A 217 -5.63 14.27 -7.65
CA HIS A 217 -4.63 13.80 -6.68
C HIS A 217 -4.69 12.30 -6.44
N PHE A 218 -5.88 11.69 -6.54
CA PHE A 218 -6.08 10.26 -6.38
C PHE A 218 -5.65 9.45 -7.59
N LEU A 219 -5.96 9.88 -8.83
CA LEU A 219 -5.66 9.09 -10.04
C LEU A 219 -4.19 8.63 -10.15
N PRO A 220 -3.17 9.43 -9.80
CA PRO A 220 -1.79 8.96 -9.75
C PRO A 220 -1.52 7.82 -8.76
N THR A 221 -2.31 7.66 -7.70
CA THR A 221 -2.16 6.54 -6.75
C THR A 221 -2.65 5.22 -7.31
N LEU A 222 -3.39 5.24 -8.43
CA LEU A 222 -3.74 4.02 -9.16
C LEU A 222 -2.55 3.48 -9.96
N ILE A 223 -1.55 4.32 -10.24
CA ILE A 223 -0.37 3.92 -11.04
C ILE A 223 0.45 2.90 -10.25
N GLY A 224 0.70 1.74 -10.85
CA GLY A 224 1.39 0.64 -10.18
C GLY A 224 0.48 -0.34 -9.45
N SER A 225 -0.85 -0.13 -9.45
CA SER A 225 -1.81 -1.15 -9.04
C SER A 225 -1.92 -2.24 -10.15
N LYS A 226 -1.27 -3.41 -10.06
CA LYS A 226 -1.25 -4.44 -11.14
C LYS A 226 -2.45 -5.43 -11.25
N PRO A 227 -3.11 -5.57 -12.43
CA PRO A 227 -4.28 -6.45 -12.69
C PRO A 227 -4.23 -7.90 -12.21
N ILE A 228 -5.34 -8.39 -11.64
CA ILE A 228 -5.72 -9.81 -11.68
C ILE A 228 -6.47 -10.00 -13.01
N LEU A 229 -5.92 -10.85 -13.89
CA LEU A 229 -6.51 -11.46 -15.10
C LEU A 229 -6.72 -10.63 -16.39
N ALA A 230 -5.87 -10.92 -17.38
CA ALA A 230 -6.24 -11.12 -18.79
C ALA A 230 -5.35 -12.24 -19.38
N ALA A 231 -5.67 -13.50 -19.07
CA ALA A 231 -5.03 -14.70 -19.63
C ALA A 231 -6.03 -15.56 -20.45
N ALA A 232 -7.12 -14.97 -20.95
CA ALA A 232 -8.20 -15.70 -21.61
C ALA A 232 -8.12 -15.71 -23.16
N GLU A 233 -7.15 -15.05 -23.81
CA GLU A 233 -7.06 -15.02 -25.28
C GLU A 233 -5.67 -15.42 -25.83
N MET A 234 -5.15 -16.58 -25.39
CA MET A 234 -4.11 -17.31 -26.15
C MET A 234 -4.39 -18.82 -26.27
N ALA A 235 -5.65 -19.23 -26.16
CA ALA A 235 -6.06 -20.62 -26.36
C ALA A 235 -6.52 -20.88 -27.81
N SER A 236 -5.60 -20.79 -28.77
CA SER A 236 -5.73 -21.54 -30.04
C SER A 236 -4.41 -21.59 -30.82
N VAL A 237 -3.52 -22.50 -30.43
CA VAL A 237 -2.54 -23.09 -31.37
C VAL A 237 -2.57 -24.59 -31.15
N PRO A 238 -2.97 -25.42 -32.14
CA PRO A 238 -2.90 -26.86 -32.01
C PRO A 238 -1.51 -27.37 -32.39
N GLY A 239 -0.95 -28.22 -31.52
CA GLY A 239 -0.08 -29.32 -31.90
C GLY A 239 1.43 -29.04 -31.91
N SER A 240 2.11 -29.56 -30.88
CA SER A 240 3.18 -30.54 -31.09
C SER A 240 3.46 -31.27 -29.79
N ALA A 241 3.32 -32.59 -29.81
CA ALA A 241 3.73 -33.47 -28.72
C ALA A 241 5.24 -33.35 -28.50
N GLY A 242 5.62 -32.98 -27.29
CA GLY A 242 6.98 -32.94 -26.79
C GLY A 242 6.93 -32.70 -25.27
N THR A 243 7.61 -33.56 -24.52
CA THR A 243 7.71 -33.58 -23.05
C THR A 243 7.92 -32.18 -22.46
N PRO A 244 7.19 -31.77 -21.40
CA PRO A 244 7.28 -30.39 -20.90
C PRO A 244 8.60 -30.15 -20.15
N PRO A 245 9.27 -28.99 -20.36
CA PRO A 245 10.42 -28.58 -19.58
C PRO A 245 9.99 -28.21 -18.15
N SER A 246 10.88 -28.43 -17.17
CA SER A 246 10.70 -28.09 -15.76
C SER A 246 10.35 -26.60 -15.55
N ALA A 247 9.06 -26.37 -15.27
CA ALA A 247 8.46 -25.62 -14.16
C ALA A 247 9.33 -24.62 -13.35
N ILE A 248 8.73 -23.49 -12.99
CA ILE A 248 9.34 -22.24 -12.48
C ILE A 248 10.31 -22.42 -11.28
N ASP A 249 11.26 -21.48 -11.11
CA ASP A 249 12.03 -21.41 -9.86
C ASP A 249 11.15 -20.86 -8.72
N ILE A 250 10.72 -21.77 -7.83
CA ILE A 250 9.83 -21.49 -6.70
C ILE A 250 10.47 -20.62 -5.61
N GLN A 251 11.79 -20.48 -5.60
CA GLN A 251 12.50 -19.65 -4.62
C GLN A 251 12.40 -18.15 -4.95
N ASN A 252 12.04 -17.83 -6.19
CA ASN A 252 11.88 -16.46 -6.67
C ASN A 252 10.38 -16.06 -6.69
N PRO A 253 9.91 -15.21 -5.76
CA PRO A 253 8.51 -14.78 -5.69
C PRO A 253 8.00 -14.09 -6.97
N GLU A 254 8.88 -13.50 -7.78
CA GLU A 254 8.50 -12.90 -9.06
C GLU A 254 7.95 -13.93 -10.05
N HIS A 255 8.32 -15.21 -9.92
CA HIS A 255 7.76 -16.29 -10.73
C HIS A 255 6.37 -16.71 -10.27
N CYS A 256 5.99 -16.40 -9.01
CA CYS A 256 4.66 -16.65 -8.49
C CYS A 256 3.67 -15.58 -8.98
N ARG A 257 4.14 -14.34 -9.16
CA ARG A 257 3.31 -13.17 -9.47
C ARG A 257 2.34 -13.34 -10.65
N PRO A 258 2.71 -13.93 -11.80
CA PRO A 258 1.77 -14.06 -12.93
C PRO A 258 0.48 -14.83 -12.59
N CYS A 259 0.56 -15.78 -11.65
CA CYS A 259 -0.56 -16.63 -11.26
C CYS A 259 -1.16 -16.23 -9.90
N HIS A 260 -0.33 -15.74 -8.98
CA HIS A 260 -0.66 -15.45 -7.57
C HIS A 260 -0.48 -13.97 -7.22
N ALA A 261 -0.73 -13.07 -8.19
CA ALA A 261 -0.44 -11.64 -8.09
C ALA A 261 -0.93 -10.99 -6.79
N VAL A 262 -2.14 -11.34 -6.31
CA VAL A 262 -2.73 -10.74 -5.11
C VAL A 262 -1.90 -11.04 -3.88
N VAL A 263 -1.66 -12.33 -3.60
CA VAL A 263 -0.90 -12.72 -2.40
C VAL A 263 0.57 -12.33 -2.49
N VAL A 264 1.12 -12.20 -3.70
CA VAL A 264 2.47 -11.64 -3.88
C VAL A 264 2.48 -10.15 -3.51
N GLU A 265 1.50 -9.36 -3.97
CA GLU A 265 1.37 -7.94 -3.60
C GLU A 265 1.19 -7.75 -2.09
N GLU A 266 0.32 -8.55 -1.47
CA GLU A 266 0.13 -8.52 -0.02
C GLU A 266 1.42 -8.88 0.74
N TRP A 267 2.10 -9.95 0.32
CA TRP A 267 3.37 -10.37 0.90
C TRP A 267 4.45 -9.31 0.76
N GLU A 268 4.51 -8.59 -0.36
CA GLU A 268 5.46 -7.51 -0.57
C GLU A 268 5.32 -6.39 0.47
N GLU A 269 4.11 -6.10 0.95
CA GLU A 269 3.87 -5.08 1.99
C GLU A 269 4.29 -5.53 3.40
N SER A 270 4.50 -6.84 3.60
CA SER A 270 4.74 -7.43 4.91
C SER A 270 6.18 -7.29 5.40
N MET A 271 6.41 -7.52 6.69
CA MET A 271 7.76 -7.67 7.22
C MET A 271 8.43 -9.00 6.85
N HIS A 272 7.68 -9.97 6.30
CA HIS A 272 8.25 -11.21 5.81
C HIS A 272 9.06 -11.00 4.53
N SER A 273 8.60 -10.16 3.61
CA SER A 273 9.37 -9.77 2.41
C SER A 273 10.56 -8.84 2.77
N HIS A 274 10.44 -8.07 3.85
CA HIS A 274 11.45 -7.13 4.33
C HIS A 274 12.39 -7.72 5.40
N SER A 275 12.31 -9.01 5.72
CA SER A 275 13.07 -9.59 6.83
C SER A 275 14.58 -9.69 6.59
N HIS A 276 15.05 -9.41 5.38
CA HIS A 276 16.47 -9.35 5.05
C HIS A 276 17.14 -8.10 5.66
N GLN A 277 18.41 -8.20 6.07
CA GLN A 277 19.14 -7.13 6.75
C GLN A 277 19.33 -5.87 5.89
N ASP A 278 19.22 -6.00 4.57
CA ASP A 278 19.32 -4.86 3.65
C ASP A 278 17.99 -4.10 3.49
N HIS A 279 16.86 -4.70 3.92
CA HIS A 279 15.53 -4.13 3.77
C HIS A 279 14.96 -3.59 5.09
N ASP A 280 15.26 -4.24 6.22
CA ASP A 280 14.89 -3.76 7.56
C ASP A 280 16.10 -3.09 8.23
N LEU A 281 16.04 -1.77 8.38
CA LEU A 281 17.11 -0.97 8.99
C LEU A 281 17.32 -1.26 10.48
N ILE A 282 16.27 -1.67 11.21
CA ILE A 282 16.39 -2.04 12.63
C ILE A 282 17.13 -3.36 12.73
N TYR A 283 16.66 -4.38 11.99
CA TYR A 283 17.31 -5.68 11.95
C TYR A 283 18.74 -5.57 11.42
N GLY A 284 18.97 -4.89 10.29
CA GLY A 284 20.29 -4.70 9.70
C GLY A 284 21.27 -3.98 10.63
N GLY A 285 20.79 -2.99 11.39
CA GLY A 285 21.60 -2.33 12.41
C GLY A 285 22.02 -3.26 13.55
N VAL A 286 21.12 -4.14 14.01
CA VAL A 286 21.43 -5.16 15.03
C VAL A 286 22.36 -6.24 14.47
N TRP A 287 22.08 -6.70 13.25
CA TRP A 287 22.88 -7.70 12.54
C TRP A 287 24.33 -7.26 12.37
N GLU A 288 24.57 -6.05 11.84
CA GLU A 288 25.92 -5.55 11.61
C GLU A 288 26.67 -5.30 12.93
N MET A 289 25.96 -4.79 13.95
CA MET A 289 26.52 -4.64 15.28
C MET A 289 26.98 -6.00 15.85
N ARG A 290 26.13 -7.04 15.80
CA ARG A 290 26.50 -8.38 16.30
C ARG A 290 27.60 -9.02 15.46
N ARG A 291 27.58 -8.87 14.13
CA ARG A 291 28.66 -9.34 13.26
C ARG A 291 30.00 -8.73 13.65
N ARG A 292 30.02 -7.43 13.95
CA ARG A 292 31.23 -6.70 14.36
C ARG A 292 31.71 -7.06 15.77
N GLU A 293 30.79 -7.22 16.72
CA GLU A 293 31.11 -7.49 18.13
C GLU A 293 31.42 -8.97 18.40
N GLU A 294 30.76 -9.89 17.71
CA GLU A 294 30.74 -11.32 18.03
C GLU A 294 31.15 -12.22 16.85
N GLY A 295 31.36 -11.65 15.66
CA GLY A 295 31.82 -12.36 14.47
C GLY A 295 30.70 -12.87 13.57
N ALA A 296 31.10 -13.40 12.40
CA ALA A 296 30.18 -13.83 11.35
C ALA A 296 29.37 -15.09 11.69
N GLU A 297 29.78 -15.86 12.69
CA GLU A 297 29.06 -17.07 13.09
C GLU A 297 27.74 -16.78 13.79
N VAL A 298 27.71 -15.78 14.66
CA VAL A 298 26.52 -15.40 15.42
C VAL A 298 25.36 -15.00 14.50
N VAL A 299 25.66 -14.29 13.42
CA VAL A 299 24.62 -13.79 12.51
C VAL A 299 24.03 -14.86 11.60
N ARG A 300 24.69 -16.02 11.44
CA ARG A 300 24.08 -17.18 10.75
C ARG A 300 22.86 -17.72 11.48
N ASN A 301 22.78 -17.52 12.81
CA ASN A 301 21.60 -17.92 13.58
C ASN A 301 20.38 -17.05 13.25
N CYS A 302 20.58 -15.80 12.81
CA CYS A 302 19.50 -14.90 12.39
C CYS A 302 18.86 -15.40 11.08
N ASP A 303 19.68 -15.91 10.15
CA ASP A 303 19.25 -16.39 8.83
C ASP A 303 18.23 -17.54 8.91
N ARG A 304 18.21 -18.29 10.02
CA ARG A 304 17.23 -19.34 10.30
C ARG A 304 15.79 -18.82 10.24
N CYS A 305 15.55 -17.60 10.72
CA CYS A 305 14.21 -17.01 10.78
C CYS A 305 14.04 -15.87 9.77
N HIS A 306 15.10 -15.14 9.46
CA HIS A 306 15.04 -13.97 8.58
C HIS A 306 15.16 -14.33 7.10
N THR A 307 15.78 -15.46 6.73
CA THR A 307 15.91 -15.92 5.34
C THR A 307 15.73 -17.44 5.22
N PRO A 308 14.65 -18.02 5.78
CA PRO A 308 14.52 -19.46 6.03
C PRO A 308 14.52 -20.33 4.77
N ALA A 309 14.15 -19.79 3.61
CA ALA A 309 14.07 -20.53 2.35
C ALA A 309 15.44 -20.95 1.79
N VAL A 310 16.47 -20.14 2.03
CA VAL A 310 17.85 -20.40 1.56
C VAL A 310 18.87 -20.58 2.68
N GLY A 311 18.64 -20.00 3.86
CA GLY A 311 19.46 -20.23 5.06
C GLY A 311 20.81 -19.53 5.07
N GLY A 312 21.03 -18.55 4.21
CA GLY A 312 22.26 -17.76 4.20
C GLY A 312 22.01 -16.37 3.62
N SER A 313 22.29 -15.34 4.41
CA SER A 313 22.10 -13.91 4.08
C SER A 313 22.88 -13.42 2.85
N SER A 314 23.91 -14.15 2.40
CA SER A 314 24.69 -13.81 1.20
C SER A 314 24.13 -14.40 -0.10
N GLU A 315 23.17 -15.33 -0.02
CA GLU A 315 22.59 -15.96 -1.20
C GLU A 315 21.72 -14.95 -1.97
N PRO A 316 21.75 -14.93 -3.32
CA PRO A 316 20.97 -13.96 -4.09
C PRO A 316 19.46 -13.96 -3.79
N MET A 317 18.90 -15.13 -3.45
CA MET A 317 17.48 -15.27 -3.10
C MET A 317 17.17 -14.89 -1.64
N ALA A 318 18.18 -14.73 -0.78
CA ALA A 318 17.99 -14.33 0.61
C ALA A 318 17.39 -12.94 0.76
N ARG A 319 17.60 -12.06 -0.24
CA ARG A 319 16.99 -10.73 -0.30
C ARG A 319 15.47 -10.74 -0.24
N PHE A 320 14.82 -11.86 -0.59
CA PHE A 320 13.38 -12.01 -0.49
C PHE A 320 12.93 -12.40 0.93
N GLY A 321 13.84 -12.50 1.90
CA GLY A 321 13.49 -12.73 3.29
C GLY A 321 12.75 -14.07 3.51
N VAL A 322 11.63 -14.01 4.21
CA VAL A 322 10.68 -15.12 4.37
C VAL A 322 9.79 -15.16 3.12
N SER A 323 10.28 -15.83 2.06
CA SER A 323 9.62 -15.93 0.76
C SER A 323 8.44 -16.92 0.74
N CYS A 324 7.70 -16.98 -0.38
CA CYS A 324 6.62 -17.94 -0.60
C CYS A 324 7.08 -19.39 -0.32
N ALA A 325 8.25 -19.77 -0.83
CA ALA A 325 8.81 -21.10 -0.63
C ALA A 325 9.14 -21.40 0.83
N ALA A 326 9.49 -20.41 1.66
CA ALA A 326 9.74 -20.63 3.08
C ALA A 326 8.55 -21.29 3.79
N CYS A 327 7.33 -20.88 3.44
CA CYS A 327 6.10 -21.38 4.03
C CYS A 327 5.50 -22.53 3.22
N HIS A 328 5.40 -22.36 1.90
CA HIS A 328 4.64 -23.27 1.04
C HIS A 328 5.46 -24.48 0.55
N HIS A 329 6.78 -24.47 0.64
CA HIS A 329 7.59 -25.63 0.26
C HIS A 329 7.77 -26.64 1.42
N ALA A 330 7.27 -26.33 2.62
CA ALA A 330 7.41 -27.21 3.79
C ALA A 330 6.40 -28.36 3.73
N ARG A 331 6.88 -29.61 3.75
CA ARG A 331 6.01 -30.81 3.88
C ARG A 331 5.66 -31.13 5.32
N SER A 332 6.55 -30.80 6.26
CA SER A 332 6.32 -30.96 7.69
C SER A 332 7.22 -30.02 8.50
N THR A 333 6.89 -29.85 9.78
CA THR A 333 7.69 -29.09 10.73
C THR A 333 8.19 -30.00 11.85
N ALA A 334 9.35 -29.69 12.41
CA ALA A 334 10.01 -30.43 13.48
C ALA A 334 10.59 -29.46 14.53
N ARG A 335 9.74 -28.56 15.01
CA ARG A 335 10.10 -27.49 15.95
C ARG A 335 10.39 -28.07 17.34
N THR A 336 11.57 -27.76 17.87
CA THR A 336 11.99 -28.05 19.26
C THR A 336 12.66 -26.81 19.86
N GLU A 337 13.08 -26.86 21.12
CA GLU A 337 13.82 -25.77 21.78
C GLU A 337 15.09 -25.38 20.99
N ASP A 338 15.87 -26.37 20.54
CA ASP A 338 17.12 -26.14 19.79
C ASP A 338 16.95 -26.04 18.27
N ARG A 339 15.80 -26.46 17.72
CA ARG A 339 15.52 -26.45 16.28
C ARG A 339 14.41 -25.46 15.98
N LEU A 340 14.78 -24.30 15.42
CA LEU A 340 13.86 -23.25 15.00
C LEU A 340 14.12 -22.79 13.56
N GLY A 341 13.18 -22.03 13.02
CA GLY A 341 13.28 -21.48 11.68
C GLY A 341 13.50 -22.56 10.62
N ARG A 342 14.41 -22.29 9.69
CA ARG A 342 14.86 -23.23 8.65
C ARG A 342 15.19 -24.62 9.20
N ASP A 343 15.84 -24.71 10.36
CA ASP A 343 16.30 -26.00 10.89
C ASP A 343 15.15 -26.88 11.38
N ALA A 344 13.96 -26.31 11.56
CA ALA A 344 12.72 -27.03 11.87
C ALA A 344 11.82 -27.26 10.65
N LEU A 345 12.16 -26.72 9.47
CA LEU A 345 11.41 -26.95 8.24
C LEU A 345 11.92 -28.21 7.54
N VAL A 346 10.99 -29.10 7.20
CA VAL A 346 11.28 -30.25 6.34
C VAL A 346 10.66 -29.97 4.98
N TRP A 347 11.51 -29.86 3.96
CA TRP A 347 11.13 -29.46 2.61
C TRP A 347 10.45 -30.59 1.83
N ALA A 348 9.52 -30.22 0.94
CA ALA A 348 8.96 -31.09 -0.07
C ALA A 348 10.00 -31.43 -1.15
N GLY A 349 9.71 -32.43 -1.97
CA GLY A 349 10.56 -32.77 -3.11
C GLY A 349 10.26 -31.88 -4.32
N GLY A 350 11.28 -31.62 -5.14
CA GLY A 350 11.14 -30.90 -6.40
C GLY A 350 10.66 -29.46 -6.20
N ASP A 351 9.66 -29.06 -6.96
CA ASP A 351 9.04 -27.73 -6.98
C ASP A 351 7.69 -27.70 -6.23
N THR A 352 7.39 -28.72 -5.42
CA THR A 352 6.07 -28.87 -4.79
C THR A 352 5.76 -27.71 -3.84
N LEU A 353 4.60 -27.09 -4.02
CA LEU A 353 4.05 -26.07 -3.13
C LEU A 353 2.74 -26.55 -2.49
N LEU A 354 2.63 -26.37 -1.17
CA LEU A 354 1.57 -26.89 -0.32
C LEU A 354 0.85 -25.73 0.38
N GLY A 355 -0.47 -25.82 0.45
CA GLY A 355 -1.33 -24.82 1.09
C GLY A 355 -2.12 -25.41 2.27
N PRO A 356 -3.04 -24.64 2.86
CA PRO A 356 -3.93 -25.12 3.92
C PRO A 356 -5.11 -25.97 3.39
N HIS A 357 -5.23 -26.12 2.07
CA HIS A 357 -6.28 -26.90 1.42
C HIS A 357 -5.70 -28.06 0.61
N ASP A 358 -6.40 -29.18 0.60
CA ASP A 358 -6.04 -30.31 -0.24
C ASP A 358 -6.20 -29.93 -1.71
N VAL A 359 -5.14 -30.16 -2.50
CA VAL A 359 -5.10 -29.92 -3.93
C VAL A 359 -4.57 -31.20 -4.57
N ASP A 360 -5.15 -31.61 -5.70
CA ASP A 360 -4.69 -32.78 -6.43
C ASP A 360 -3.21 -32.61 -6.85
N PRO A 361 -2.45 -33.67 -7.14
CA PRO A 361 -1.02 -33.55 -7.46
C PRO A 361 -0.68 -32.88 -8.81
N ASP A 362 -1.58 -32.93 -9.81
CA ASP A 362 -1.35 -32.45 -11.19
C ASP A 362 -2.24 -31.28 -11.75
N PRO A 363 -2.89 -30.41 -10.95
CA PRO A 363 -3.71 -29.31 -11.47
C PRO A 363 -2.88 -28.11 -11.99
N SER A 364 -1.56 -28.06 -11.74
CA SER A 364 -0.67 -26.98 -12.18
C SER A 364 0.35 -27.50 -13.19
N LEU A 365 0.53 -26.76 -14.29
CA LEU A 365 1.56 -27.05 -15.31
C LEU A 365 2.95 -26.49 -14.92
N PHE A 366 3.05 -25.76 -13.80
CA PHE A 366 4.21 -24.91 -13.48
C PHE A 366 4.91 -25.26 -12.17
N HIS A 367 4.29 -26.03 -11.28
CA HIS A 367 4.90 -26.54 -10.05
C HIS A 367 4.04 -27.66 -9.48
N GLY A 368 4.61 -28.58 -8.69
CA GLY A 368 3.83 -29.61 -8.00
C GLY A 368 2.86 -29.04 -6.96
N THR A 369 1.76 -29.75 -6.72
CA THR A 369 0.81 -29.49 -5.62
C THR A 369 0.52 -30.78 -4.87
N GLY A 370 -0.23 -30.70 -3.77
CA GLY A 370 -0.59 -31.90 -3.01
C GLY A 370 -1.51 -31.64 -1.84
N ALA A 371 -1.71 -32.70 -1.06
CA ALA A 371 -2.52 -32.66 0.16
C ALA A 371 -1.96 -31.64 1.16
N ALA A 372 -2.87 -30.92 1.81
CA ALA A 372 -2.50 -29.90 2.78
C ALA A 372 -1.88 -30.54 4.02
N PRO A 373 -0.66 -30.14 4.40
CA PRO A 373 0.02 -30.76 5.52
C PRO A 373 -0.58 -30.29 6.86
N PRO A 374 -0.51 -31.10 7.93
CA PRO A 374 -1.16 -30.77 9.21
C PRO A 374 -0.77 -29.41 9.78
N HIS A 375 0.49 -29.01 9.64
CA HIS A 375 0.99 -27.72 10.13
C HIS A 375 0.42 -26.49 9.40
N MET A 376 -0.19 -26.67 8.23
CA MET A 376 -0.91 -25.65 7.48
C MET A 376 -2.42 -25.65 7.78
N LYS A 377 -2.98 -26.79 8.22
CA LYS A 377 -4.39 -26.92 8.60
C LYS A 377 -4.66 -26.45 10.03
N GLU A 378 -3.67 -26.59 10.91
CA GLU A 378 -3.76 -26.23 12.33
C GLU A 378 -2.83 -25.03 12.63
N PRO A 379 -3.30 -23.78 12.45
CA PRO A 379 -2.58 -22.61 12.96
C PRO A 379 -2.59 -22.70 14.50
N PRO A 380 -1.44 -22.62 15.19
CA PRO A 380 -0.24 -21.81 14.86
C PRO A 380 1.02 -22.58 14.41
N ARG A 381 0.94 -23.88 14.09
CA ARG A 381 2.13 -24.75 14.02
C ARG A 381 3.22 -24.34 13.03
N LEU A 382 2.85 -23.75 11.88
CA LEU A 382 3.86 -23.20 10.95
C LEU A 382 4.49 -21.92 11.50
N CYS A 383 3.69 -21.03 12.09
CA CYS A 383 4.14 -19.72 12.58
C CYS A 383 5.15 -19.91 13.73
N GLU A 384 4.88 -20.87 14.61
CA GLU A 384 5.71 -21.24 15.76
C GLU A 384 7.12 -21.72 15.38
N VAL A 385 7.35 -22.11 14.12
CA VAL A 385 8.70 -22.42 13.65
C VAL A 385 9.65 -21.24 13.87
N CYS A 386 9.17 -20.01 13.65
CA CYS A 386 9.95 -18.78 13.87
C CYS A 386 9.46 -17.97 15.08
N HIS A 387 8.16 -18.05 15.41
CA HIS A 387 7.50 -17.20 16.40
C HIS A 387 7.20 -17.88 17.74
N ASP A 388 7.66 -19.10 17.98
CA ASP A 388 7.41 -19.76 19.27
C ASP A 388 8.16 -19.07 20.41
N GLY A 389 9.45 -19.33 20.52
CA GLY A 389 10.30 -18.67 21.49
C GLY A 389 11.76 -18.76 21.10
N LEU A 390 12.53 -17.77 21.54
CA LEU A 390 13.97 -17.70 21.34
C LEU A 390 14.63 -17.62 22.70
N ILE A 391 15.62 -18.48 22.92
CA ILE A 391 16.41 -18.54 24.14
C ILE A 391 17.83 -18.10 23.79
N ASN A 392 18.41 -17.23 24.60
CA ASN A 392 19.78 -16.78 24.41
C ASN A 392 20.79 -17.82 24.95
N SER A 393 22.10 -17.59 24.76
CA SER A 393 23.14 -18.51 25.21
C SER A 393 23.22 -18.73 26.74
N ALA A 394 22.58 -17.86 27.52
CA ALA A 394 22.49 -17.97 28.98
C ALA A 394 21.22 -18.67 29.46
N GLY A 395 20.38 -19.18 28.55
CA GLY A 395 19.13 -19.87 28.89
C GLY A 395 17.97 -18.92 29.18
N VAL A 396 18.09 -17.63 28.88
CA VAL A 396 17.02 -16.64 29.08
C VAL A 396 16.09 -16.65 27.88
N VAL A 397 14.78 -16.78 28.12
CA VAL A 397 13.75 -16.58 27.11
C VAL A 397 13.70 -15.10 26.72
N ILE A 398 14.05 -14.80 25.48
CA ILE A 398 14.11 -13.43 24.95
C ILE A 398 12.95 -13.11 24.01
N CYS A 399 12.40 -14.10 23.30
CA CYS A 399 11.14 -13.97 22.58
C CYS A 399 10.21 -15.08 23.07
N SER A 400 8.92 -14.78 23.28
CA SER A 400 7.98 -15.69 23.97
C SER A 400 6.57 -15.69 23.38
N THR A 401 6.37 -15.32 22.12
CA THR A 401 5.03 -15.19 21.53
C THR A 401 4.24 -16.52 21.52
N GLY A 402 4.88 -17.64 21.22
CA GLY A 402 4.24 -18.96 21.26
C GLY A 402 3.84 -19.41 22.67
N PRO A 403 4.74 -19.38 23.68
CA PRO A 403 4.36 -19.64 25.07
C PRO A 403 3.23 -18.73 25.55
N GLU A 404 3.31 -17.42 25.27
CA GLU A 404 2.24 -16.47 25.60
C GLU A 404 0.90 -16.86 24.97
N ALA A 405 0.92 -17.34 23.72
CA ALA A 405 -0.29 -17.73 23.01
C ALA A 405 -0.91 -19.03 23.49
N ARG A 406 -0.08 -20.01 23.87
CA ARG A 406 -0.57 -21.28 24.43
C ARG A 406 -1.14 -21.14 25.84
N GLU A 407 -0.67 -20.15 26.59
CA GLU A 407 -1.21 -19.82 27.92
C GLU A 407 -2.44 -18.90 27.84
N SER A 408 -2.71 -18.32 26.67
CA SER A 408 -3.86 -17.44 26.45
C SER A 408 -5.19 -18.20 26.56
N PRO A 409 -6.23 -17.60 27.16
CA PRO A 409 -7.58 -18.16 27.16
C PRO A 409 -8.34 -17.90 25.84
N THR A 410 -7.72 -17.26 24.86
CA THR A 410 -8.35 -16.96 23.56
C THR A 410 -8.34 -18.18 22.65
N GLU A 411 -9.47 -18.48 22.01
CA GLU A 411 -9.60 -19.57 21.02
C GLU A 411 -9.17 -19.14 19.59
N GLU A 412 -8.92 -17.85 19.36
CA GLU A 412 -8.51 -17.32 18.07
C GLU A 412 -7.08 -17.76 17.72
N SER A 413 -6.88 -18.17 16.47
CA SER A 413 -5.58 -18.56 15.95
C SER A 413 -4.78 -17.35 15.44
N CYS A 414 -3.47 -17.54 15.22
CA CYS A 414 -2.63 -16.50 14.62
C CYS A 414 -3.20 -15.99 13.29
N THR A 415 -3.73 -16.88 12.45
CA THR A 415 -4.21 -16.54 11.12
C THR A 415 -5.52 -15.76 11.14
N ASP A 416 -6.34 -15.88 12.19
CA ASP A 416 -7.61 -15.15 12.28
C ASP A 416 -7.38 -13.64 12.37
N CYS A 417 -6.34 -13.22 13.10
CA CYS A 417 -5.97 -11.81 13.25
C CYS A 417 -4.88 -11.35 12.25
N HIS A 418 -3.86 -12.16 12.00
CA HIS A 418 -2.69 -11.75 11.21
C HIS A 418 -2.80 -12.07 9.72
N MET A 419 -3.70 -12.97 9.33
CA MET A 419 -3.99 -13.31 7.92
C MET A 419 -5.51 -13.30 7.66
N PRO A 420 -6.19 -12.17 7.92
CA PRO A 420 -7.65 -12.11 7.86
C PRO A 420 -8.17 -12.49 6.48
N ARG A 421 -9.41 -13.00 6.43
CA ARG A 421 -10.05 -13.35 5.16
C ARG A 421 -10.40 -12.08 4.37
N VAL A 422 -9.91 -11.99 3.15
CA VAL A 422 -10.14 -10.88 2.21
C VAL A 422 -10.94 -11.39 1.01
N GLN A 423 -11.91 -10.59 0.59
CA GLN A 423 -12.76 -10.89 -0.57
C GLN A 423 -11.94 -10.89 -1.87
N GLY A 424 -12.24 -11.85 -2.74
CA GLY A 424 -11.59 -12.07 -4.03
C GLY A 424 -10.61 -13.25 -4.03
N PRO A 425 -10.25 -13.76 -5.23
CA PRO A 425 -9.30 -14.84 -5.36
C PRO A 425 -7.88 -14.39 -5.01
N ASN A 426 -7.03 -15.33 -4.60
CA ASN A 426 -5.61 -15.11 -4.31
C ASN A 426 -4.72 -14.84 -5.55
N GLY A 427 -5.30 -14.71 -6.73
CA GLY A 427 -4.59 -14.53 -7.99
C GLY A 427 -5.40 -15.00 -9.20
N ALA A 428 -4.76 -14.97 -10.37
CA ALA A 428 -5.35 -15.38 -11.64
C ALA A 428 -5.78 -16.85 -11.68
N VAL A 429 -5.09 -17.72 -10.94
CA VAL A 429 -5.41 -19.15 -10.86
C VAL A 429 -6.32 -19.48 -9.67
N GLY A 430 -6.65 -18.49 -8.84
CA GLY A 430 -7.54 -18.66 -7.69
C GLY A 430 -9.00 -18.78 -8.12
N ARG A 431 -9.68 -19.84 -7.64
CA ARG A 431 -11.12 -20.07 -7.91
C ARG A 431 -12.03 -19.78 -6.71
N ARG A 432 -11.44 -19.37 -5.59
CA ARG A 432 -12.17 -19.12 -4.33
C ARG A 432 -12.68 -17.69 -4.29
N GLU A 433 -13.83 -17.50 -3.63
CA GLU A 433 -14.48 -16.20 -3.47
C GLU A 433 -13.70 -15.28 -2.51
N ASP A 434 -12.85 -15.85 -1.65
CA ASP A 434 -12.01 -15.17 -0.69
C ASP A 434 -10.66 -15.90 -0.48
N HIS A 435 -9.69 -15.23 0.13
CA HIS A 435 -8.41 -15.81 0.51
C HIS A 435 -7.91 -15.25 1.85
N ALA A 436 -6.90 -15.90 2.44
CA ALA A 436 -6.23 -15.40 3.63
C ALA A 436 -5.20 -14.37 3.18
N SER A 437 -5.25 -13.17 3.77
CA SER A 437 -4.32 -12.10 3.41
C SER A 437 -2.88 -12.48 3.77
N HIS A 438 -1.95 -12.15 2.89
CA HIS A 438 -0.52 -12.32 3.10
C HIS A 438 0.18 -11.00 3.51
N GLU A 439 -0.56 -10.00 3.99
CA GLU A 439 0.03 -8.77 4.55
C GLU A 439 0.73 -9.00 5.90
N PHE A 440 0.38 -10.10 6.60
CA PHE A 440 0.91 -10.49 7.92
C PHE A 440 0.90 -9.31 8.90
N LEU A 441 -0.30 -8.84 9.24
CA LEU A 441 -0.51 -7.57 9.94
C LEU A 441 0.31 -7.49 11.23
N GLY A 442 1.01 -6.37 11.45
CA GLY A 442 1.92 -6.23 12.57
C GLY A 442 2.21 -4.77 12.91
N PRO A 443 3.04 -4.51 13.94
CA PRO A 443 3.25 -3.16 14.45
C PRO A 443 3.96 -2.23 13.47
N HIS A 444 4.79 -2.75 12.57
CA HIS A 444 5.52 -1.95 11.57
C HIS A 444 4.59 -1.21 10.60
N ARG A 445 3.32 -1.64 10.48
CA ARG A 445 2.33 -0.98 9.65
C ARG A 445 2.09 0.48 10.01
N ALA A 446 2.22 0.82 11.29
CA ALA A 446 2.09 2.20 11.75
C ALA A 446 3.19 3.13 11.21
N TRP A 447 4.30 2.59 10.72
CA TRP A 447 5.43 3.34 10.17
C TRP A 447 5.50 3.27 8.65
N TYR A 448 5.43 2.08 8.06
CA TYR A 448 5.60 1.92 6.61
C TYR A 448 4.33 2.32 5.84
N GLN A 449 3.14 2.07 6.40
CA GLN A 449 1.86 2.42 5.80
C GLN A 449 1.16 3.60 6.50
N GLY A 450 1.73 4.11 7.61
CA GLY A 450 1.13 5.20 8.38
C GLY A 450 -0.23 4.83 8.99
N ASP A 451 -0.42 3.55 9.29
CA ASP A 451 -1.67 2.98 9.78
C ASP A 451 -1.45 2.19 11.08
N SER A 452 -1.87 2.78 12.20
CA SER A 452 -1.80 2.18 13.52
C SER A 452 -3.09 1.47 13.95
N ALA A 453 -4.09 1.37 13.08
CA ALA A 453 -5.41 0.86 13.45
C ALA A 453 -5.35 -0.59 13.94
N PHE A 454 -4.63 -1.45 13.23
CA PHE A 454 -4.42 -2.85 13.63
C PHE A 454 -3.71 -2.98 14.98
N LEU A 455 -2.67 -2.19 15.21
CA LEU A 455 -1.97 -2.21 16.49
C LEU A 455 -2.86 -1.70 17.64
N GLY A 456 -3.74 -0.74 17.34
CA GLY A 456 -4.76 -0.27 18.26
C GLY A 456 -5.86 -1.30 18.53
N SER A 457 -6.26 -2.13 17.55
CA SER A 457 -7.35 -3.11 17.76
C SER A 457 -7.00 -4.21 18.76
N GLY A 458 -5.71 -4.45 19.02
CA GLY A 458 -5.25 -5.37 20.07
C GLY A 458 -5.39 -4.83 21.51
N ILE A 459 -5.79 -3.57 21.70
CA ILE A 459 -5.97 -2.97 23.02
C ILE A 459 -7.25 -2.16 23.09
N GLU A 460 -8.15 -2.53 23.99
CA GLU A 460 -9.21 -1.62 24.42
C GLU A 460 -8.72 -0.67 25.50
N MET A 461 -9.13 0.61 25.41
CA MET A 461 -8.69 1.65 26.34
C MET A 461 -9.85 2.53 26.76
N ALA A 462 -10.13 2.53 28.06
CA ALA A 462 -11.07 3.45 28.69
C ALA A 462 -10.33 4.37 29.65
N SER A 463 -10.80 5.62 29.78
CA SER A 463 -10.31 6.53 30.81
C SER A 463 -11.45 7.33 31.43
N ARG A 464 -11.37 7.54 32.74
CA ARG A 464 -12.34 8.34 33.50
C ARG A 464 -11.64 9.16 34.57
N LEU A 465 -12.20 10.33 34.88
CA LEU A 465 -11.67 11.23 35.89
C LEU A 465 -12.63 11.26 37.09
N GLU A 466 -12.24 10.63 38.19
CA GLU A 466 -13.02 10.56 39.42
C GLU A 466 -12.35 11.38 40.52
N GLY A 467 -13.01 12.46 40.95
CA GLY A 467 -12.44 13.34 41.97
C GLY A 467 -11.04 13.82 41.57
N HIS A 468 -10.01 13.46 42.34
CA HIS A 468 -8.61 13.83 42.05
C HIS A 468 -7.81 12.68 41.43
N SER A 469 -8.48 11.71 40.81
CA SER A 469 -7.88 10.51 40.26
C SER A 469 -8.29 10.32 38.80
N LEU A 470 -7.32 10.21 37.92
CA LEU A 470 -7.53 9.66 36.57
C LEU A 470 -7.36 8.15 36.66
N VAL A 471 -8.38 7.41 36.25
CA VAL A 471 -8.34 5.96 36.09
C VAL A 471 -8.25 5.64 34.62
N VAL A 472 -7.27 4.81 34.24
CA VAL A 472 -7.07 4.31 32.88
C VAL A 472 -7.11 2.80 32.92
N CYS A 473 -8.06 2.21 32.19
CA CYS A 473 -8.19 0.76 32.04
C CYS A 473 -7.72 0.37 30.64
N LEU A 474 -6.82 -0.61 30.57
CA LEU A 474 -6.38 -1.23 29.34
C LEU A 474 -6.77 -2.70 29.35
N LEU A 475 -7.40 -3.18 28.29
CA LEU A 475 -7.68 -4.59 28.08
C LEU A 475 -6.90 -5.04 26.84
N ASN A 476 -6.03 -6.04 27.01
CA ASN A 476 -5.39 -6.71 25.89
C ASN A 476 -6.39 -7.70 25.28
N THR A 477 -6.79 -7.46 24.05
CA THR A 477 -7.69 -8.35 23.31
C THR A 477 -6.91 -9.40 22.51
N ALA A 478 -5.59 -9.25 22.38
CA ALA A 478 -4.77 -10.21 21.67
C ALA A 478 -4.55 -11.49 22.50
N GLY A 479 -4.43 -12.60 21.78
CA GLY A 479 -4.09 -13.91 22.33
C GLY A 479 -2.61 -14.07 22.71
N HIS A 480 -1.86 -12.99 22.91
CA HIS A 480 -0.46 -13.01 23.37
C HIS A 480 -0.18 -11.73 24.15
N SER A 481 0.99 -11.59 24.76
CA SER A 481 1.29 -10.36 25.53
C SER A 481 1.36 -9.12 24.64
N PHE A 482 1.15 -7.95 25.23
CA PHE A 482 1.24 -6.66 24.55
C PHE A 482 2.31 -5.76 25.22
N PRO A 483 3.36 -5.34 24.48
CA PRO A 483 3.78 -5.84 23.17
C PRO A 483 4.48 -7.22 23.25
N THR A 484 4.21 -8.12 22.30
CA THR A 484 4.95 -9.39 22.12
C THR A 484 6.11 -9.27 21.11
N GLY A 485 6.91 -10.33 21.01
CA GLY A 485 7.97 -10.50 20.01
C GLY A 485 9.28 -9.83 20.43
N LEU A 486 9.74 -8.85 19.64
CA LEU A 486 11.02 -8.16 19.86
C LEU A 486 11.06 -7.48 21.25
N PRO A 487 12.00 -7.87 22.15
CA PRO A 487 12.24 -7.27 23.46
C PRO A 487 12.30 -5.74 23.55
N GLY A 488 12.73 -5.09 22.48
CA GLY A 488 12.88 -3.64 22.41
C GLY A 488 11.57 -2.87 22.37
N ARG A 489 10.45 -3.55 22.08
CA ARG A 489 9.11 -2.96 21.93
C ARG A 489 8.55 -2.55 23.28
N ARG A 490 7.89 -1.39 23.30
CA ARG A 490 7.18 -0.88 24.49
C ARG A 490 5.93 -0.13 24.09
N ALA A 491 4.93 -0.16 24.96
CA ALA A 491 3.83 0.78 24.94
C ALA A 491 3.84 1.60 26.23
N VAL A 492 3.44 2.87 26.15
CA VAL A 492 3.41 3.78 27.30
C VAL A 492 2.14 4.61 27.30
N VAL A 493 1.51 4.70 28.47
CA VAL A 493 0.40 5.62 28.71
C VAL A 493 0.95 7.02 28.93
N GLU A 494 0.53 7.96 28.08
CA GLU A 494 0.75 9.39 28.25
C GLU A 494 -0.59 10.07 28.56
N ALA A 495 -0.67 10.75 29.70
CA ALA A 495 -1.82 11.54 30.08
C ALA A 495 -1.44 13.02 30.23
N ILE A 496 -2.17 13.90 29.55
CA ILE A 496 -2.00 15.36 29.62
C ILE A 496 -3.29 15.98 30.13
N GLY A 497 -3.21 16.69 31.26
CA GLY A 497 -4.32 17.39 31.89
C GLY A 497 -4.41 18.86 31.46
N TYR A 498 -5.63 19.30 31.15
CA TYR A 498 -5.97 20.64 30.73
C TYR A 498 -6.87 21.34 31.75
N ASP A 499 -6.66 22.65 31.96
CA ASP A 499 -7.56 23.46 32.78
C ASP A 499 -8.81 23.94 32.02
N ALA A 500 -9.70 24.69 32.68
CA ALA A 500 -10.92 25.22 32.07
C ALA A 500 -10.67 26.16 30.88
N LYS A 501 -9.44 26.68 30.71
CA LYS A 501 -9.04 27.54 29.58
C LYS A 501 -8.31 26.75 28.49
N GLY A 502 -8.30 25.42 28.57
CA GLY A 502 -7.60 24.55 27.62
C GLY A 502 -6.07 24.57 27.76
N ARG A 503 -5.51 25.09 28.87
CA ARG A 503 -4.06 25.14 29.06
C ARG A 503 -3.55 23.84 29.67
N LYS A 504 -2.43 23.32 29.16
CA LYS A 504 -1.74 22.14 29.72
C LYS A 504 -1.20 22.47 31.11
N THR A 505 -1.70 21.80 32.14
CA THR A 505 -1.33 22.10 33.55
C THR A 505 -0.85 20.90 34.35
N TRP A 506 -0.92 19.70 33.76
CA TRP A 506 -0.50 18.45 34.39
C TRP A 506 -0.11 17.40 33.34
N ARG A 507 0.79 16.48 33.72
CA ARG A 507 1.11 15.25 32.97
C ARG A 507 1.39 14.12 33.97
N ASN A 508 1.12 12.87 33.59
CA ASN A 508 1.44 11.70 34.43
C ASN A 508 2.95 11.43 34.56
N TRP A 509 3.76 11.95 33.63
CA TRP A 509 5.22 11.99 33.68
C TRP A 509 5.74 13.10 32.75
N THR A 510 7.00 13.49 32.91
CA THR A 510 7.62 14.62 32.19
C THR A 510 8.67 14.19 31.19
N ARG A 511 9.75 13.52 31.63
CA ARG A 511 10.89 13.17 30.78
C ARG A 511 11.16 11.67 30.72
N ASN A 512 11.08 10.98 31.85
CA ASN A 512 11.43 9.58 31.94
C ASN A 512 10.34 8.78 32.67
N PRO A 513 9.41 8.15 31.93
CA PRO A 513 8.35 7.36 32.55
C PRO A 513 8.90 6.17 33.35
N VAL A 514 10.11 5.67 33.05
CA VAL A 514 10.71 4.53 33.77
C VAL A 514 10.96 4.90 35.25
N GLN A 515 11.35 6.14 35.50
CA GLN A 515 11.64 6.64 36.86
C GLN A 515 10.42 7.32 37.49
N GLU A 516 9.66 8.07 36.70
CA GLU A 516 8.58 8.92 37.20
C GLU A 516 7.24 8.18 37.34
N SER A 517 6.99 7.19 36.48
CA SER A 517 5.70 6.51 36.41
C SER A 517 5.81 5.12 35.80
N PRO A 518 6.56 4.19 36.42
CA PRO A 518 6.86 2.87 35.85
C PRO A 518 5.61 2.06 35.51
N LYS A 519 4.52 2.23 36.28
CA LYS A 519 3.21 1.63 35.99
C LYS A 519 2.60 2.02 34.64
N SER A 520 3.04 3.14 34.05
CA SER A 520 2.57 3.61 32.74
C SER A 520 3.18 2.81 31.59
N ILE A 521 4.15 1.94 31.85
CA ILE A 521 4.94 1.25 30.84
C ILE A 521 4.47 -0.20 30.72
N MET A 522 4.35 -0.65 29.47
CA MET A 522 4.24 -2.05 29.11
C MET A 522 5.43 -2.43 28.26
N GLY A 523 6.26 -3.33 28.78
CA GLY A 523 7.45 -3.81 28.09
C GLY A 523 8.32 -4.66 28.99
N ILE A 524 9.29 -5.32 28.36
CA ILE A 524 10.25 -6.20 29.01
C ILE A 524 11.64 -5.55 29.01
N GLY A 525 12.45 -5.88 30.02
CA GLY A 525 13.82 -5.41 30.17
C GLY A 525 14.70 -6.50 30.75
N PHE A 526 15.96 -6.50 30.33
CA PHE A 526 16.91 -7.57 30.59
C PHE A 526 18.16 -7.04 31.30
N VAL A 527 18.76 -7.87 32.14
CA VAL A 527 19.93 -7.51 32.95
C VAL A 527 21.06 -8.54 32.85
N ASP A 528 22.29 -8.07 33.06
CA ASP A 528 23.47 -8.91 33.26
C ASP A 528 23.56 -9.44 34.71
N ALA A 529 24.64 -10.16 35.03
CA ALA A 529 24.84 -10.79 36.34
C ALA A 529 24.96 -9.77 37.48
N GLU A 530 25.37 -8.55 37.16
CA GLU A 530 25.47 -7.42 38.08
C GLU A 530 24.17 -6.60 38.19
N GLY A 531 23.11 -7.01 37.49
CA GLY A 531 21.80 -6.33 37.50
C GLY A 531 21.73 -5.07 36.63
N LYS A 532 22.70 -4.86 35.74
CA LYS A 532 22.73 -3.71 34.83
C LYS A 532 21.98 -4.02 33.54
N TRP A 533 21.24 -3.04 33.04
CA TRP A 533 20.46 -3.17 31.81
C TRP A 533 21.33 -3.46 30.59
N VAL A 534 21.01 -4.54 29.89
CA VAL A 534 21.69 -5.01 28.67
C VAL A 534 20.68 -5.39 27.58
N MET A 535 21.18 -5.70 26.38
CA MET A 535 20.33 -6.30 25.35
C MET A 535 19.97 -7.73 25.72
N SER A 536 18.83 -8.20 25.23
CA SER A 536 18.34 -9.55 25.45
C SER A 536 19.36 -10.63 25.11
N ASP A 537 20.14 -10.47 24.04
CA ASP A 537 21.17 -11.44 23.63
C ASP A 537 22.32 -11.61 24.65
N HIS A 538 22.58 -10.60 25.47
CA HIS A 538 23.65 -10.60 26.48
C HIS A 538 23.11 -10.77 27.92
N ALA A 539 21.81 -10.99 28.05
CA ALA A 539 21.14 -11.07 29.33
C ALA A 539 21.38 -12.40 30.03
N VAL A 540 21.45 -12.38 31.36
CA VAL A 540 21.39 -13.61 32.18
C VAL A 540 20.09 -13.73 32.95
N ALA A 541 19.27 -12.67 32.99
CA ALA A 541 17.94 -12.69 33.57
C ALA A 541 17.02 -11.64 32.95
N VAL A 542 15.71 -11.87 33.08
CA VAL A 542 14.69 -10.83 32.91
C VAL A 542 14.74 -9.93 34.15
N GLY A 543 15.01 -8.64 33.94
CA GLY A 543 15.04 -7.66 35.03
C GLY A 543 13.67 -7.10 35.36
N ILE A 544 12.83 -6.89 34.34
CA ILE A 544 11.45 -6.43 34.51
C ILE A 544 10.60 -6.94 33.36
N ASP A 545 9.40 -7.42 33.65
CA ASP A 545 8.35 -7.59 32.67
C ASP A 545 7.09 -6.86 33.14
N THR A 546 6.70 -5.86 32.38
CA THR A 546 5.48 -5.08 32.61
C THR A 546 4.55 -5.17 31.41
N ARG A 547 4.79 -6.07 30.46
CA ARG A 547 3.86 -6.28 29.34
C ARG A 547 2.46 -6.59 29.88
N LEU A 548 1.44 -6.27 29.10
CA LEU A 548 0.08 -6.66 29.42
C LEU A 548 -0.09 -8.10 28.94
N GLU A 549 -0.42 -9.04 29.83
CA GLU A 549 -0.55 -10.46 29.49
C GLU A 549 -1.70 -10.67 28.49
N ALA A 550 -1.73 -11.82 27.80
CA ALA A 550 -2.79 -12.17 26.87
C ALA A 550 -4.16 -12.11 27.57
N ALA A 551 -5.17 -11.57 26.88
CA ALA A 551 -6.55 -11.45 27.39
C ALA A 551 -6.69 -10.80 28.78
N SER A 552 -5.72 -9.98 29.21
CA SER A 552 -5.68 -9.42 30.57
C SER A 552 -6.07 -7.94 30.60
N GLU A 553 -6.64 -7.52 31.73
CA GLU A 553 -6.94 -6.13 32.03
C GLU A 553 -5.91 -5.54 33.00
N ARG A 554 -5.56 -4.27 32.81
CA ARG A 554 -4.79 -3.48 33.78
C ARG A 554 -5.41 -2.13 34.00
N GLU A 555 -5.75 -1.86 35.25
CA GLU A 555 -6.14 -0.54 35.72
C GLU A 555 -4.91 0.24 36.25
N MET A 556 -4.82 1.51 35.88
CA MET A 556 -3.82 2.45 36.37
C MET A 556 -4.50 3.72 36.89
N THR A 557 -4.23 4.06 38.15
CA THR A 557 -4.75 5.29 38.76
C THR A 557 -3.66 6.35 38.92
N TYR A 558 -3.91 7.59 38.51
CA TYR A 558 -3.01 8.73 38.61
C TYR A 558 -3.63 9.87 39.41
N ARG A 559 -2.85 10.50 40.29
CA ARG A 559 -3.32 11.68 41.03
C ARG A 559 -3.28 12.92 40.12
N VAL A 560 -4.43 13.59 40.01
CA VAL A 560 -4.66 14.74 39.15
C VAL A 560 -5.00 15.99 39.98
N PRO A 561 -4.36 17.14 39.73
CA PRO A 561 -4.66 18.39 40.43
C PRO A 561 -6.12 18.85 40.24
N PRO A 562 -6.74 19.52 41.25
CA PRO A 562 -8.13 19.99 41.15
C PRO A 562 -8.41 20.94 39.97
N ARG A 563 -7.40 21.70 39.54
CA ARG A 563 -7.49 22.63 38.41
C ARG A 563 -7.70 21.96 37.04
N VAL A 564 -7.42 20.67 36.93
CA VAL A 564 -7.57 19.91 35.68
C VAL A 564 -9.04 19.56 35.47
N ARG A 565 -9.57 19.92 34.31
CA ARG A 565 -10.96 19.72 33.89
C ARG A 565 -11.11 18.59 32.88
N SER A 566 -10.14 18.41 32.00
CA SER A 566 -10.10 17.29 31.07
C SER A 566 -8.69 16.72 31.01
N VAL A 567 -8.59 15.44 30.66
CA VAL A 567 -7.33 14.75 30.48
C VAL A 567 -7.38 14.02 29.14
N ARG A 568 -6.42 14.31 28.27
CA ARG A 568 -6.18 13.51 27.07
C ARG A 568 -5.25 12.36 27.42
N VAL A 569 -5.71 11.14 27.21
CA VAL A 569 -4.95 9.90 27.47
C VAL A 569 -4.60 9.28 26.12
N ARG A 570 -3.32 8.99 25.92
CA ARG A 570 -2.79 8.36 24.71
C ARG A 570 -2.03 7.10 25.08
N LEU A 571 -2.27 6.02 24.36
CA LEU A 571 -1.40 4.86 24.37
C LEU A 571 -0.39 5.01 23.23
N VAL A 572 0.89 5.06 23.60
CA VAL A 572 1.99 5.40 22.70
C VAL A 572 2.90 4.19 22.54
N PHE A 573 3.03 3.68 21.32
CA PHE A 573 3.83 2.51 21.00
C PHE A 573 5.20 2.89 20.44
N HIS A 574 6.22 2.15 20.84
CA HIS A 574 7.59 2.28 20.37
C HIS A 574 8.04 0.93 19.83
N LEU A 575 8.41 0.88 18.54
CA LEU A 575 9.07 -0.29 17.95
C LEU A 575 10.39 -0.60 18.65
N LEU A 576 11.16 0.44 18.96
CA LEU A 576 12.44 0.34 19.67
C LEU A 576 12.59 1.46 20.69
N TRP A 577 12.58 1.11 21.99
CA TRP A 577 12.66 2.08 23.09
C TRP A 577 14.07 2.27 23.65
N ALA A 578 14.95 1.28 23.50
CA ALA A 578 16.21 1.25 24.24
C ALA A 578 17.25 2.24 23.68
N ARG A 579 17.46 3.36 24.39
CA ARG A 579 18.57 4.31 24.11
C ARG A 579 19.93 3.63 24.00
N TYR A 580 20.13 2.52 24.72
CA TYR A 580 21.35 1.72 24.64
C TYR A 580 21.51 1.03 23.28
N ILE A 581 20.44 0.37 22.79
CA ILE A 581 20.43 -0.27 21.46
C ILE A 581 20.67 0.80 20.40
N VAL A 582 19.91 1.89 20.43
CA VAL A 582 20.06 3.01 19.48
C VAL A 582 21.48 3.58 19.47
N ARG A 583 22.12 3.70 20.64
CA ARG A 583 23.51 4.18 20.75
C ARG A 583 24.52 3.19 20.17
N LYS A 584 24.31 1.88 20.37
CA LYS A 584 25.22 0.84 19.87
C LYS A 584 25.08 0.57 18.37
N THR A 585 23.84 0.55 17.88
CA THR A 585 23.53 0.30 16.47
C THR A 585 23.68 1.55 15.60
N GLY A 586 23.73 2.74 16.20
CA GLY A 586 23.84 4.01 15.47
C GLY A 586 22.54 4.48 14.83
N LEU A 587 21.39 3.86 15.16
CA LEU A 587 20.10 4.10 14.50
C LEU A 587 19.39 5.41 14.92
N GLY A 588 20.08 6.34 15.59
CA GLY A 588 19.51 7.49 16.32
C GLY A 588 18.73 8.55 15.53
N GLY A 589 18.46 8.33 14.24
CA GLY A 589 17.69 9.24 13.39
C GLY A 589 16.59 8.57 12.56
N LEU A 590 16.38 7.27 12.74
CA LEU A 590 15.39 6.53 11.95
C LEU A 590 13.94 6.99 12.25
N PRO A 591 13.09 7.16 11.21
CA PRO A 591 11.66 7.41 11.40
C PRO A 591 10.97 6.40 12.32
N GLU A 592 11.40 5.15 12.29
CA GLU A 592 10.89 4.01 13.08
C GLU A 592 11.14 4.17 14.59
N LEU A 593 12.04 5.06 14.99
CA LEU A 593 12.24 5.40 16.41
C LEU A 593 11.24 6.43 16.92
N ARG A 594 10.51 7.12 16.03
CA ARG A 594 9.44 8.02 16.45
C ARG A 594 8.27 7.16 16.92
N PRO A 595 7.74 7.39 18.12
CA PRO A 595 6.62 6.60 18.59
C PRO A 595 5.33 6.87 17.82
N ALA A 596 4.49 5.85 17.72
CA ALA A 596 3.14 5.94 17.16
C ALA A 596 2.09 6.03 18.27
N VAL A 597 1.09 6.89 18.10
CA VAL A 597 -0.09 6.89 18.99
C VAL A 597 -1.05 5.84 18.43
N ILE A 598 -1.43 4.86 19.25
CA ILE A 598 -2.25 3.72 18.80
C ILE A 598 -3.68 3.76 19.32
N LYS A 599 -3.91 4.42 20.46
CA LYS A 599 -5.23 4.74 21.00
C LYS A 599 -5.19 6.14 21.63
N GLU A 600 -6.29 6.85 21.56
CA GLU A 600 -6.50 8.11 22.27
C GLU A 600 -7.90 8.11 22.89
N SER A 601 -8.02 8.61 24.12
CA SER A 601 -9.30 8.86 24.77
C SER A 601 -9.25 10.15 25.59
N TRP A 602 -10.42 10.66 25.94
CA TRP A 602 -10.57 11.85 26.77
C TRP A 602 -11.38 11.51 28.01
N ALA A 603 -10.85 11.89 29.18
CA ALA A 603 -11.54 11.85 30.44
C ALA A 603 -11.91 13.28 30.87
N TYR A 604 -13.17 13.48 31.24
CA TYR A 604 -13.67 14.77 31.69
C TYR A 604 -14.06 14.70 33.15
N ARG A 605 -13.84 15.81 33.88
CA ARG A 605 -14.38 15.98 35.22
C ARG A 605 -15.88 16.16 35.07
N GLU A 606 -16.69 15.33 35.72
CA GLU A 606 -18.13 15.57 35.78
C GLU A 606 -18.39 17.01 36.27
N PRO A 607 -19.30 17.75 35.61
CA PRO A 607 -19.74 19.03 36.15
C PRO A 607 -20.30 18.80 37.55
N ALA A 608 -19.96 19.67 38.50
CA ALA A 608 -20.59 19.62 39.81
C ALA A 608 -22.11 19.68 39.58
N ARG A 609 -22.86 18.68 40.09
CA ARG A 609 -24.33 18.72 40.08
C ARG A 609 -24.74 20.01 40.80
N GLY A 610 -25.05 21.06 40.04
CA GLY A 610 -25.33 22.39 40.61
C GLY A 610 -25.24 23.59 39.67
N GLU A 611 -24.57 23.52 38.52
CA GLU A 611 -24.54 24.65 37.58
C GLU A 611 -24.97 24.18 36.19
N GLY A 612 -26.25 24.40 35.89
CA GLY A 612 -26.77 24.25 34.54
C GLY A 612 -26.12 25.30 33.64
N GLN A 613 -25.53 24.85 32.54
CA GLN A 613 -25.29 25.70 31.39
C GLN A 613 -25.36 24.88 30.11
N GLU A 614 -26.09 25.47 29.17
CA GLU A 614 -26.45 24.97 27.85
C GLU A 614 -25.25 24.45 27.07
N LEU A 615 -25.43 23.27 26.49
CA LEU A 615 -24.64 22.82 25.35
C LEU A 615 -25.12 23.60 24.12
N VAL A 616 -24.21 24.31 23.47
CA VAL A 616 -24.41 24.89 22.13
C VAL A 616 -23.15 24.59 21.31
N PRO A 617 -23.31 24.28 20.01
CA PRO A 617 -23.33 22.96 19.40
C PRO A 617 -21.93 22.38 19.14
#